data_AF-A0A951PK14-F1
#
_entry.id   AF-A0A951PK14-F1
#
_cell.length_a   1.000
_cell.length_b   1.000
_cell.length_c   1.000
_cell.angle_alpha   90.00
_cell.angle_beta   90.00
_cell.angle_gamma   90.00
#
_symmetry.space_group_name_H-M   'P 1'
#
loop_
_entity.id
_entity.type
_entity.pdbx_description
1 polymer ?
#
loop_
_entity_poly.entity_id
_entity_poly.type
_entity_poly.pdbx_seq_one_letter_code
_entity_poly.pdbx_strand_id
1 'polypeptide(L)' 'MEWTPEAEAKLKEIPFFVRPAARRKIEQFAQEAGQTTITLEVYEQAKAKFG' A
#
# COMPACT_ATOMS: atom_id res chain seq x y z
N MET A 1 -5.00 6.71 -7.04
CA MET A 1 -4.63 6.77 -5.61
C MET A 1 -3.30 7.44 -5.51
N GLU A 2 -3.19 8.45 -4.66
CA GLU A 2 -1.95 9.18 -4.47
C GLU A 2 -1.09 8.41 -3.46
N TRP A 3 0.16 8.11 -3.78
CA TRP A 3 1.05 7.44 -2.83
C TRP A 3 2.00 8.47 -2.24
N THR A 4 2.14 8.43 -0.91
CA THR A 4 3.16 9.22 -0.24
C THR A 4 4.55 8.66 -0.57
N PRO A 5 5.59 9.52 -0.62
CA PRO A 5 6.95 9.08 -0.89
C PRO A 5 7.43 8.01 0.12
N GLU A 6 6.96 8.08 1.36
CA GLU A 6 7.24 7.09 2.41
C GLU A 6 6.62 5.72 2.11
N ALA A 7 5.35 5.69 1.70
CA ALA A 7 4.68 4.45 1.31
C ALA A 7 5.28 3.84 0.03
N GLU A 8 5.67 4.68 -0.95
CA GLU A 8 6.37 4.22 -2.15
C GLU A 8 7.74 3.63 -1.83
N ALA A 9 8.48 4.21 -0.88
CA ALA A 9 9.77 3.67 -0.44
C ALA A 9 9.61 2.25 0.14
N LYS A 10 8.61 2.04 1.01
CA LYS A 10 8.30 0.69 1.53
C LYS A 10 7.85 -0.27 0.43
N LEU A 11 7.04 0.20 -0.52
CA LEU A 11 6.60 -0.61 -1.66
C LEU A 11 7.79 -1.02 -2.56
N LYS A 12 8.85 -0.21 -2.63
CA LYS A 12 10.07 -0.54 -3.36
C LYS A 12 10.91 -1.63 -2.70
N GLU A 13 10.81 -1.81 -1.37
CA GLU A 13 11.44 -2.92 -0.66
C GLU A 13 10.83 -4.28 -1.06
N ILE A 14 9.56 -4.27 -1.48
CA ILE A 14 8.88 -5.47 -1.97
C ILE A 14 9.46 -5.85 -3.36
N PRO A 15 9.79 -7.15 -3.56
CA PRO A 15 10.27 -7.63 -4.85
C PRO A 15 9.32 -7.30 -6.00
N PHE A 16 9.87 -6.94 -7.16
CA PHE A 16 9.10 -6.40 -8.30
C PHE A 16 8.00 -7.33 -8.81
N PHE A 17 8.14 -8.66 -8.64
CA PHE A 17 7.17 -9.64 -9.11
C PHE A 17 5.91 -9.72 -8.21
N VAL A 18 6.05 -9.46 -6.91
CA VAL A 18 4.91 -9.39 -5.96
C VAL A 18 4.40 -7.96 -5.76
N ARG A 19 5.19 -6.95 -6.15
CA ARG A 19 4.84 -5.52 -6.00
C ARG A 19 3.49 -5.13 -6.61
N PRO A 20 3.10 -5.54 -7.83
CA PRO A 20 1.79 -5.20 -8.40
C PRO A 20 0.63 -5.78 -7.59
N ALA A 21 0.80 -7.00 -7.06
CA ALA A 21 -0.20 -7.65 -6.21
C ALA A 21 -0.33 -6.94 -4.85
N ALA A 22 0.79 -6.61 -4.22
CA ALA A 22 0.83 -5.85 -2.98
C ALA A 22 0.20 -4.46 -3.16
N ARG A 23 0.60 -3.73 -4.21
CA ARG A 23 0.07 -2.40 -4.53
C ARG A 23 -1.46 -2.43 -4.68
N ARG A 24 -1.99 -3.35 -5.49
CA ARG A 24 -3.44 -3.50 -5.68
C ARG A 24 -4.18 -3.77 -4.37
N LYS A 25 -3.64 -4.65 -3.52
CA LYS A 25 -4.22 -4.98 -2.22
C LYS A 25 -4.28 -3.76 -1.29
N ILE A 26 -3.21 -2.96 -1.27
CA ILE A 26 -3.12 -1.75 -0.46
C ILE A 26 -4.06 -0.65 -1.00
N GLU A 27 -4.11 -0.49 -2.33
CA GLU A 27 -5.04 0.43 -2.98
C GLU A 27 -6.50 0.05 -2.70
N GLN A 28 -6.83 -1.24 -2.76
CA GLN A 28 -8.18 -1.71 -2.46
C GLN A 28 -8.53 -1.49 -0.97
N PHE A 29 -7.61 -1.80 -0.05
CA PHE A 29 -7.79 -1.54 1.38
C PHE A 29 -8.05 -0.06 1.67
N ALA A 30 -7.28 0.83 1.05
CA ALA A 30 -7.47 2.26 1.19
C ALA A 30 -8.81 2.72 0.62
N GLN A 31 -9.22 2.15 -0.51
CA GLN A 31 -10.50 2.47 -1.15
C GLN A 31 -11.67 2.08 -0.25
N GLU A 32 -11.60 0.90 0.36
CA GLU A 32 -12.58 0.41 1.33
C GLU A 32 -12.61 1.26 2.60
N ALA A 33 -11.45 1.79 3.02
CA ALA A 33 -11.34 2.73 4.13
C ALA A 33 -11.78 4.17 3.77
N GLY A 34 -12.16 4.44 2.52
CA GLY A 34 -12.51 5.79 2.05
C GLY A 34 -11.30 6.72 1.93
N GLN A 35 -10.09 6.18 2.00
CA GLN A 35 -8.84 6.92 1.84
C GLN A 35 -8.47 7.02 0.35
N THR A 36 -8.23 8.23 -0.13
CA THR A 36 -7.75 8.48 -1.50
C THR A 36 -6.22 8.51 -1.63
N THR A 37 -5.54 8.61 -0.49
CA THR A 37 -4.07 8.71 -0.37
C THR A 37 -3.52 7.55 0.44
N ILE A 38 -2.51 6.87 -0.11
CA ILE A 38 -1.76 5.81 0.56
C ILE A 38 -0.61 6.46 1.35
N THR A 39 -0.88 6.68 2.63
CA THR A 39 0.14 7.09 3.60
C THR A 39 0.92 5.88 4.09
N LEU A 40 2.06 6.11 4.76
CA LEU A 40 2.80 5.05 5.44
C LEU A 40 1.90 4.28 6.42
N GLU A 41 0.99 4.97 7.10
CA GLU A 41 0.05 4.35 8.04
C GLU A 41 -0.92 3.39 7.33
N VAL A 42 -1.51 3.80 6.21
CA VAL A 42 -2.39 2.94 5.39
C VAL A 42 -1.62 1.73 4.85
N TYR A 43 -0.37 1.94 4.43
CA TYR A 43 0.51 0.87 3.97
C TYR A 43 0.77 -0.16 5.07
N GLU A 44 1.16 0.28 6.27
CA GLU A 44 1.43 -0.61 7.40
C GLU A 44 0.17 -1.32 7.88
N GLN A 45 -0.99 -0.64 7.92
CA GLN A 45 -2.29 -1.26 8.23
C GLN A 45 -2.67 -2.33 7.22
N ALA A 46 -2.55 -2.03 5.91
CA ALA A 46 -2.79 -3.00 4.85
C ALA A 46 -1.83 -4.19 4.98
N LYS A 47 -0.52 -3.94 5.13
CA LYS A 47 0.50 -4.97 5.30
C LYS A 47 0.21 -5.87 6.50
N ALA A 48 -0.19 -5.33 7.64
CA ALA A 48 -0.56 -6.10 8.82
C ALA A 48 -1.80 -7.00 8.59
N LYS A 49 -2.73 -6.58 7.72
CA LYS A 49 -3.93 -7.35 7.36
C LYS A 49 -3.65 -8.46 6.33
N PHE A 50 -2.58 -8.34 5.54
CA PHE A 50 -2.18 -9.31 4.52
C PHE A 50 -1.00 -10.21 4.95
N GLY A 51 -0.46 -10.01 6.16
CA GLY A 51 0.61 -10.79 6.77
C GLY A 51 0.14 -12.09 7.40
#